data_AF-W7WE04-F1
#
_entry.id   AF-W7WE04-F1
#
_cell.length_a   1.000
_cell.length_b   1.000
_cell.length_c   1.000
_cell.angle_alpha   90.00
_cell.angle_beta   90.00
_cell.angle_gamma   90.00
#
_symmetry.space_group_name_H-M   'P 1'
#
loop_
_entity.id
_entity.type
_entity.pdbx_description
1 polymer ?
#
loop_
_entity_poly.entity_id
_entity_poly.type
_entity_poly.pdbx_seq_one_letter_code
_entity_poly.pdbx_strand_id
1 'polypeptide(L)'
;MSGTLRLRGGRVIDPANGVDAVRDIGVRDGRIVELHPKEAVGEDIDASGCVVMAGGIDMHTHIGGGKVNLARMLLPEDHRLNRDPIALPTNPLELASCGHCTPGTLATGYRYARWATRRPSSRR
;
A
#
# COMPACT_ATOMS: atom_id res chain seq x y z
N MET A 1 16.66 -12.05 6.85
CA MET A 1 15.40 -12.62 7.37
C MET A 1 14.74 -13.36 6.21
N SER A 2 14.95 -14.68 6.11
CA SER A 2 14.29 -15.53 5.10
C SER A 2 13.02 -16.09 5.73
N GLY A 3 11.91 -15.39 5.57
CA GLY A 3 10.61 -15.80 6.07
C GLY A 3 9.66 -16.15 4.91
N THR A 4 8.94 -17.25 5.02
CA THR A 4 7.82 -17.59 4.13
C THR A 4 6.56 -16.93 4.68
N LEU A 5 5.92 -16.09 3.88
CA LEU A 5 4.62 -15.47 4.12
C LEU A 5 3.55 -16.19 3.29
N ARG A 6 2.36 -16.39 3.86
CA ARG A 6 1.17 -16.84 3.14
C ARG A 6 0.03 -15.84 3.32
N LEU A 7 -0.62 -15.48 2.23
CA LEU A 7 -1.93 -14.83 2.23
C LEU A 7 -2.98 -15.92 1.99
N ARG A 8 -3.83 -16.21 2.98
CA ARG A 8 -4.76 -17.34 2.94
C ARG A 8 -6.20 -16.92 2.62
N GLY A 9 -6.87 -17.65 1.73
CA GLY A 9 -8.32 -17.55 1.52
C GLY A 9 -8.82 -16.26 0.86
N GLY A 10 -7.93 -15.46 0.26
CA GLY A 10 -8.30 -14.24 -0.45
C GLY A 10 -8.86 -14.51 -1.86
N ARG A 11 -9.78 -13.66 -2.34
CA ARG A 11 -10.20 -13.67 -3.75
C ARG A 11 -9.12 -12.97 -4.58
N VAL A 12 -8.31 -13.76 -5.27
CA VAL A 12 -7.21 -13.28 -6.12
C VAL A 12 -7.78 -12.83 -7.46
N ILE A 13 -7.51 -11.57 -7.82
CA ILE A 13 -7.82 -10.98 -9.12
C ILE A 13 -6.50 -10.69 -9.84
N ASP A 14 -6.22 -11.45 -10.89
CA ASP A 14 -5.04 -11.31 -11.73
C ASP A 14 -5.44 -11.44 -13.21
N PRO A 15 -5.74 -10.32 -13.89
CA PRO A 15 -6.14 -10.32 -15.29
C PRO A 15 -5.04 -10.81 -16.25
N ALA A 16 -3.76 -10.60 -15.90
CA ALA A 16 -2.65 -11.01 -16.75
C ALA A 16 -2.55 -12.54 -16.86
N ASN A 17 -2.95 -13.25 -15.80
CA ASN A 17 -3.02 -14.71 -15.76
C ASN A 17 -4.45 -15.27 -15.84
N GLY A 18 -5.47 -14.42 -16.08
CA GLY A 18 -6.87 -14.82 -16.19
C GLY A 18 -7.48 -15.40 -14.90
N VAL A 19 -7.03 -14.95 -13.73
CA VAL A 19 -7.48 -15.47 -12.43
C VAL A 19 -8.50 -14.55 -11.79
N ASP A 20 -9.65 -15.12 -11.42
CA ASP A 20 -10.63 -14.55 -10.50
C ASP A 20 -11.17 -15.69 -9.62
N ALA A 21 -10.45 -16.01 -8.54
CA ALA A 21 -10.76 -17.17 -7.70
C ALA A 21 -10.21 -17.02 -6.28
N VAL A 22 -10.79 -17.76 -5.33
CA VAL A 22 -10.24 -17.87 -3.98
C VAL A 22 -9.01 -18.76 -4.01
N ARG A 23 -7.83 -18.22 -3.65
CA ARG A 23 -6.55 -18.93 -3.65
C ARG A 23 -5.61 -18.37 -2.57
N ASP A 24 -4.68 -19.20 -2.15
CA ASP A 24 -3.59 -18.78 -1.28
C ASP A 24 -2.43 -18.23 -2.13
N ILE A 25 -1.75 -17.19 -1.63
CA ILE A 25 -0.54 -16.63 -2.26
C ILE A 25 0.63 -16.81 -1.30
N GLY A 26 1.68 -17.48 -1.78
CA GLY A 26 2.94 -17.61 -1.07
C GLY A 26 3.94 -16.53 -1.46
N VAL A 27 4.67 -16.01 -0.49
CA VAL A 27 5.78 -15.09 -0.70
C VAL A 27 6.99 -15.60 0.07
N ARG A 28 8.14 -15.73 -0.59
CA ARG A 28 9.42 -16.09 0.03
C ARG A 28 10.49 -15.15 -0.48
N ASP A 29 11.25 -14.56 0.44
CA ASP A 29 12.34 -13.62 0.13
C ASP A 29 11.91 -12.50 -0.84
N GLY A 30 10.70 -11.98 -0.65
CA GLY A 30 10.13 -10.90 -1.46
C GLY A 30 9.63 -11.31 -2.84
N ARG A 31 9.55 -12.61 -3.14
CA ARG A 31 9.03 -13.14 -4.43
C ARG A 31 7.81 -14.02 -4.23
N ILE A 32 6.88 -13.97 -5.17
CA ILE A 32 5.72 -14.88 -5.20
C ILE A 32 6.21 -16.28 -5.57
N VAL A 33 5.79 -17.28 -4.80
CA VAL A 33 6.19 -18.68 -4.95
C VAL A 33 4.99 -19.61 -4.77
N GLU A 34 5.05 -20.78 -5.39
CA GLU A 34 4.17 -21.88 -5.04
C GLU A 34 4.60 -22.44 -3.66
N LEU A 35 3.62 -22.68 -2.79
CA LEU A 35 3.85 -23.28 -1.47
C LEU A 35 3.43 -24.74 -1.51
N HIS A 36 4.28 -25.60 -0.95
CA HIS A 36 3.85 -26.98 -0.72
C HIS A 36 2.79 -27.02 0.41
N PRO A 37 1.74 -27.86 0.34
CA PRO A 37 0.66 -27.86 1.34
C PRO A 37 1.11 -28.09 2.80
N LYS A 38 2.27 -28.73 2.99
CA LYS A 38 2.88 -29.01 4.31
C LYS A 38 4.06 -28.10 4.63
N GLU A 39 4.32 -27.08 3.81
CA GLU A 39 5.44 -26.19 4.04
C GLU A 39 5.23 -25.36 5.32
N ALA A 40 6.29 -25.17 6.09
CA ALA A 40 6.26 -24.29 7.24
C ALA A 40 6.15 -22.83 6.77
N VAL A 41 5.09 -22.15 7.24
CA VAL A 41 4.86 -20.73 6.98
C VAL A 41 5.28 -19.95 8.21
N GLY A 42 6.12 -18.93 8.03
CA GLY A 42 6.58 -18.05 9.12
C GLY A 42 5.54 -16.99 9.49
N GLU A 43 4.80 -16.49 8.50
CA GLU A 43 3.71 -15.53 8.71
C GLU A 43 2.50 -15.93 7.86
N ASP A 44 1.34 -16.13 8.50
CA ASP A 44 0.11 -16.54 7.83
C ASP A 44 -0.97 -15.48 8.03
N ILE A 45 -1.28 -14.73 6.97
CA ILE A 45 -2.24 -13.63 6.97
C ILE A 45 -3.57 -14.13 6.41
N ASP A 46 -4.62 -14.07 7.23
CA ASP A 46 -5.98 -14.36 6.77
C ASP A 46 -6.52 -13.22 5.91
N ALA A 47 -6.76 -13.50 4.63
CA ALA A 47 -7.34 -12.59 3.65
C ALA A 47 -8.78 -12.99 3.28
N SER A 48 -9.44 -13.84 4.07
CA SER A 48 -10.82 -14.25 3.82
C SER A 48 -11.75 -13.05 3.73
N GLY A 49 -12.60 -13.02 2.70
CA GLY A 49 -13.50 -11.89 2.42
C GLY A 49 -12.81 -10.64 1.86
N CYS A 50 -11.49 -10.67 1.64
CA CYS A 50 -10.75 -9.60 0.99
C CYS A 50 -10.48 -9.93 -0.49
N VAL A 51 -10.32 -8.87 -1.29
CA VAL A 51 -9.76 -8.97 -2.65
C VAL A 51 -8.24 -8.86 -2.54
N VAL A 52 -7.53 -9.75 -3.22
CA VAL A 52 -6.07 -9.74 -3.36
C VAL A 52 -5.74 -9.46 -4.81
N MET A 53 -4.88 -8.48 -5.05
CA MET A 53 -4.44 -8.07 -6.38
C MET A 53 -2.95 -7.69 -6.33
N ALA A 54 -2.32 -7.62 -7.50
CA ALA A 54 -0.97 -7.06 -7.60
C ALA A 54 -0.93 -5.62 -7.07
N GLY A 55 0.25 -5.17 -6.61
CA GLY A 55 0.46 -3.79 -6.22
C GLY A 55 0.16 -2.84 -7.38
N GLY A 56 -0.54 -1.73 -7.10
CA GLY A 56 -0.90 -0.74 -8.11
C GLY A 56 0.35 -0.07 -8.71
N ILE A 57 0.40 -0.01 -10.05
CA ILE A 57 1.45 0.69 -10.78
C ILE A 57 0.83 1.95 -11.39
N ASP A 58 1.27 3.12 -10.90
CA ASP A 58 0.89 4.41 -11.45
C ASP A 58 1.90 4.84 -12.50
N MET A 59 1.47 4.84 -13.76
CA MET A 59 2.36 5.13 -14.91
C MET A 59 2.65 6.62 -15.07
N HIS A 60 1.81 7.51 -14.53
CA HIS A 60 1.96 8.94 -14.78
C HIS A 60 1.41 9.79 -13.64
N THR A 61 2.34 10.34 -12.85
CA THR A 61 2.03 11.23 -11.74
C THR A 61 3.16 12.25 -11.53
N HIS A 62 2.80 13.46 -11.09
CA HIS A 62 3.76 14.51 -10.75
C HIS A 62 4.06 14.50 -9.25
N ILE A 63 4.94 13.59 -8.82
CA ILE A 63 5.27 13.43 -7.39
C ILE A 63 6.58 14.12 -6.97
N GLY A 64 7.47 14.42 -7.93
CA GLY A 64 8.81 14.94 -7.66
C GLY A 64 9.35 15.86 -8.75
N GLY A 65 10.48 16.49 -8.46
CA GLY A 65 11.16 17.43 -9.35
C GLY A 65 10.84 18.91 -9.08
N GLY A 66 11.55 19.80 -9.76
CA GLY A 66 11.50 21.24 -9.52
C GLY A 66 10.11 21.86 -9.68
N LYS A 67 9.31 21.37 -10.64
CA LYS A 67 7.92 21.85 -10.87
C LYS A 67 7.02 21.59 -9.66
N VAL A 68 7.09 20.37 -9.11
CA VAL A 68 6.29 19.99 -7.94
C VAL A 68 6.79 20.73 -6.70
N ASN A 69 8.10 20.91 -6.57
CA ASN A 69 8.65 21.65 -5.44
C ASN A 69 8.30 23.15 -5.47
N LEU A 70 8.30 23.76 -6.66
CA LEU A 70 7.84 25.14 -6.82
C LEU A 70 6.36 25.27 -6.44
N ALA A 71 5.51 24.33 -6.87
CA ALA A 71 4.10 24.34 -6.51
C ALA A 71 3.87 24.25 -4.99
N ARG A 72 4.64 23.41 -4.28
CA ARG A 72 4.62 23.34 -2.80
C ARG A 72 4.95 24.69 -2.15
N MET A 73 5.88 25.44 -2.72
CA MET A 73 6.27 26.77 -2.22
C MET A 73 5.27 27.86 -2.56
N LEU A 74 4.61 27.77 -3.73
CA LEU A 74 3.61 28.74 -4.18
C LEU A 74 2.23 28.56 -3.54
N LEU A 75 1.97 27.41 -2.91
CA LEU A 75 0.69 27.07 -2.25
C LEU A 75 0.89 26.81 -0.74
N PRO A 76 1.46 27.76 0.03
CA PRO A 76 1.69 27.56 1.46
C PRO A 76 0.41 27.30 2.25
N GLU A 77 -0.74 27.81 1.80
CA GLU A 77 -2.05 27.54 2.38
C GLU A 77 -2.47 26.07 2.29
N ASP A 78 -2.09 25.34 1.23
CA ASP A 78 -2.38 23.90 1.10
C ASP A 78 -1.72 23.10 2.23
N HIS A 79 -0.52 23.51 2.63
CA HIS A 79 0.26 22.86 3.68
C HIS A 79 -0.12 23.40 5.07
N ARG A 80 -0.36 24.71 5.20
CA ARG A 80 -0.67 25.40 6.47
C ARG A 80 -2.06 25.08 6.99
N LEU A 81 -3.04 24.88 6.10
CA LEU A 81 -4.38 24.45 6.49
C LEU A 81 -4.38 23.02 7.05
N ASN A 82 -3.22 22.35 7.06
CA ASN A 82 -3.02 21.01 7.60
C ASN A 82 -4.06 20.03 7.03
N ARG A 83 -4.41 20.19 5.76
CA ARG A 83 -5.38 19.30 5.10
C ARG A 83 -4.74 17.93 4.95
N ASP A 84 -5.45 16.92 5.47
CA ASP A 84 -5.01 15.53 5.55
C ASP A 84 -3.63 15.35 6.20
N PRO A 85 -3.48 15.71 7.49
CA PRO A 85 -2.22 15.59 8.18
C PRO A 85 -1.84 14.13 8.33
N ILE A 86 -0.57 13.83 8.10
CA ILE A 86 0.01 12.61 8.66
C ILE A 86 0.28 12.94 10.12
N ALA A 87 -0.49 12.32 11.02
CA ALA A 87 -0.47 12.61 12.45
C ALA A 87 0.93 12.44 13.05
N LEU A 88 1.21 13.18 14.14
CA LEU A 88 2.43 12.99 14.94
C LEU A 88 2.50 11.53 15.45
N PRO A 89 3.69 10.94 15.55
CA PRO A 89 3.89 9.51 15.41
C PRO A 89 3.31 8.70 16.58
N THR A 90 2.31 7.88 16.30
CA THR A 90 2.08 6.62 17.03
C THR A 90 2.92 5.48 16.43
N ASN A 91 3.43 5.65 15.20
CA ASN A 91 4.27 4.71 14.48
C ASN A 91 5.66 5.34 14.22
N PRO A 92 6.78 4.70 14.64
CA PRO A 92 8.13 5.22 14.41
C PRO A 92 8.52 5.36 12.92
N LEU A 93 7.76 4.76 12.01
CA LEU A 93 7.97 4.86 10.56
C LEU A 93 7.24 6.04 9.92
N GLU A 94 6.29 6.68 10.60
CA GLU A 94 5.54 7.82 10.06
C GLU A 94 6.10 9.14 10.58
N LEU A 95 6.75 9.89 9.69
CA LEU A 95 7.24 11.25 9.96
C LEU A 95 6.24 12.32 9.52
N ALA A 96 6.30 13.48 10.17
CA ALA A 96 5.41 14.61 9.90
C ALA A 96 5.47 15.06 8.43
N SER A 97 4.30 15.15 7.80
CA SER A 97 4.13 15.61 6.42
C SER A 97 2.67 15.99 6.16
N CYS A 98 2.43 16.94 5.25
CA CYS A 98 1.10 17.46 4.96
C CYS A 98 0.98 17.91 3.49
N GLY A 99 -0.10 18.65 3.17
CA GLY A 99 -0.43 19.14 1.84
C GLY A 99 -1.43 18.22 1.16
N HIS A 100 -2.41 18.78 0.46
CA HIS A 100 -3.47 18.01 -0.19
C HIS A 100 -3.22 17.90 -1.69
N CYS A 101 -3.11 19.04 -2.40
CA CYS A 101 -2.92 19.05 -3.86
C CYS A 101 -1.47 18.77 -4.28
N THR A 102 -0.49 19.24 -3.49
CA THR A 102 0.95 18.99 -3.72
C THR A 102 1.59 18.50 -2.43
N PRO A 103 1.29 17.27 -1.99
CA PRO A 103 1.76 16.76 -0.71
C PRO A 103 3.28 16.80 -0.60
N GLY A 104 3.77 16.93 0.64
CA GLY A 104 5.15 16.66 0.99
C GLY A 104 5.58 15.24 0.55
N THR A 105 6.87 15.02 0.42
CA THR A 105 7.43 13.76 -0.11
C THR A 105 6.98 12.54 0.69
N LEU A 106 6.96 12.64 2.02
CA LEU A 106 6.55 11.55 2.91
C LEU A 106 5.03 11.30 2.85
N ALA A 107 4.22 12.37 2.92
CA ALA A 107 2.77 12.28 2.75
C ALA A 107 2.40 11.63 1.40
N THR A 108 3.14 11.94 0.34
CA THR A 108 2.95 11.31 -0.98
C THR A 108 3.12 9.79 -0.89
N GLY A 109 4.24 9.32 -0.34
CA GLY A 109 4.54 7.89 -0.22
C GLY A 109 3.54 7.13 0.65
N TYR A 110 3.20 7.66 1.83
CA TYR A 110 2.25 7.01 2.74
C TYR A 110 0.85 6.91 2.12
N ARG A 111 0.43 7.91 1.34
CA ARG A 111 -0.87 7.88 0.65
C ARG A 111 -0.93 6.82 -0.45
N TYR A 112 0.14 6.66 -1.24
CA TYR A 112 0.24 5.54 -2.20
C TYR A 112 0.18 4.18 -1.48
N ALA A 113 0.94 4.00 -0.39
CA ALA A 113 0.94 2.74 0.36
C ALA A 113 -0.44 2.43 0.98
N ARG A 114 -1.15 3.44 1.48
CA ARG A 114 -2.50 3.28 2.06
C ARG A 114 -3.54 2.80 1.06
N TRP A 115 -3.38 3.13 -0.22
CA TRP A 115 -4.29 2.60 -1.26
C TRP A 115 -4.10 1.11 -1.51
N ALA A 116 -2.89 0.58 -1.29
CA ALA A 116 -2.62 -0.84 -1.42
C ALA A 116 -3.25 -1.69 -0.31
N THR A 117 -3.52 -1.10 0.86
CA THR A 117 -4.08 -1.80 2.02
C THR A 117 -5.33 -1.12 2.55
N ARG A 118 -6.50 -1.60 2.12
CA ARG A 118 -7.77 -1.27 2.77
C ARG A 118 -8.40 -2.54 3.31
N ARG A 119 -8.52 -2.61 4.63
CA ARG A 119 -9.44 -3.58 5.24
C ARG A 119 -10.86 -3.22 4.79
N PRO A 120 -11.70 -4.21 4.45
CA PRO A 120 -13.13 -3.98 4.32
C PRO A 120 -13.60 -3.29 5.60
N SER A 121 -14.23 -2.12 5.48
CA SER A 121 -14.88 -1.53 6.64
C SER A 121 -15.90 -2.54 7.15
N SER A 122 -15.83 -2.95 8.41
CA SER A 122 -16.93 -3.64 9.08
C SER A 122 -18.12 -2.68 9.17
N ARG A 123 -18.89 -2.60 8.09
CA ARG A 123 -20.18 -1.90 8.00
C ARG A 123 -21.08 -2.69 7.05
N ARG A 124 -21.86 -3.59 7.61
CA ARG A 124 -23.31 -3.40 7.71
C ARG A 124 -23.71 -3.56 9.16
#